data_AF-A0A962JPI9-F1
#
_entry.id   AF-A0A962JPI9-F1
#
_cell.length_a   1.000
_cell.length_b   1.000
_cell.length_c   1.000
_cell.angle_alpha   90.00
_cell.angle_beta   90.00
_cell.angle_gamma   90.00
#
_symmetry.space_group_name_H-M   'P 1'
#
loop_
_entity.id
_entity.type
_entity.pdbx_description
1 polymer ?
#
loop_
_entity_poly.entity_id
_entity_poly.type
_entity_poly.pdbx_seq_one_letter_code
_entity_poly.pdbx_strand_id
1 'polypeptide(L)'
;MKLTYRLLALPALVALLSACGEGSNSLTDPKISEAETTTTCQDKDFCLTGQFVDEPVVGLNYICNLVEGVTDENGLFSCPDNSVATFFLKSATGNRQIILGKYRVRSVGGN
;
A
#
# COMPACT_ATOMS: atom_id res chain seq x y z
N MET A 1 -21.47 -49.90 39.56
CA MET A 1 -20.60 -49.48 38.44
C MET A 1 -19.17 -49.47 38.94
N LYS A 2 -18.30 -50.34 38.40
CA LYS A 2 -16.90 -50.49 38.82
C LYS A 2 -16.04 -49.61 37.92
N LEU A 3 -15.43 -48.57 38.47
CA LEU A 3 -14.51 -47.68 37.75
C LEU A 3 -13.11 -48.33 37.77
N THR A 4 -12.66 -48.81 36.62
CA THR A 4 -11.31 -49.34 36.44
C THR A 4 -10.31 -48.18 36.44
N TYR A 5 -9.59 -48.06 37.56
CA TYR A 5 -8.41 -47.20 37.70
C TYR A 5 -7.23 -47.87 36.99
N ARG A 6 -7.10 -47.62 35.69
CA ARG A 6 -5.87 -47.84 34.93
C ARG A 6 -5.64 -46.59 34.12
N LEU A 7 -4.65 -45.80 34.52
CA LEU A 7 -3.81 -44.95 33.66
C LEU A 7 -2.80 -44.22 34.57
N LEU A 8 -1.90 -45.02 35.16
CA LEU A 8 -0.54 -44.57 35.46
C LEU A 8 0.20 -44.57 34.13
N ALA A 9 0.36 -43.40 33.50
CA ALA A 9 1.43 -43.12 32.54
C ALA A 9 1.32 -41.69 32.00
N LEU A 10 2.47 -41.00 31.93
CA LEU A 10 2.77 -39.75 31.23
C LEU A 10 2.37 -38.42 31.91
N PRO A 11 3.25 -37.90 32.79
CA PRO A 11 3.62 -36.50 32.73
C PRO A 11 5.14 -36.42 32.56
N ALA A 12 5.64 -36.66 31.35
CA ALA A 12 7.05 -36.51 31.05
C ALA A 12 7.27 -36.23 29.56
N LEU A 13 6.67 -35.15 29.03
CA LEU A 13 7.02 -34.66 27.70
C LEU A 13 6.62 -33.18 27.50
N VAL A 14 7.10 -32.27 28.33
CA VAL A 14 6.89 -30.80 28.13
C VAL A 14 8.20 -30.01 28.14
N ALA A 15 9.35 -30.66 27.95
CA ALA A 15 10.67 -30.02 28.10
C ALA A 15 11.46 -29.83 26.80
N LEU A 16 10.83 -29.79 25.62
CA LEU A 16 11.56 -29.67 24.34
C LEU A 16 11.03 -28.62 23.35
N LEU A 17 10.18 -27.68 23.76
CA LEU A 17 9.73 -26.57 22.88
C LEU A 17 10.49 -25.25 23.09
N SER A 18 11.76 -25.30 23.51
CA SER A 18 12.65 -24.13 23.54
C SER A 18 13.80 -24.28 22.53
N ALA A 19 13.45 -24.39 21.25
CA ALA A 19 14.38 -24.25 20.14
C ALA A 19 13.66 -23.58 18.97
N CYS A 20 13.23 -22.34 19.19
CA CYS A 20 12.94 -21.39 18.14
C CYS A 20 13.73 -20.12 18.48
N GLY A 21 14.57 -19.68 17.55
CA GLY A 21 15.55 -18.62 17.77
C GLY A 21 16.94 -19.22 17.59
N GLU A 22 17.66 -19.00 16.50
CA GLU A 22 17.75 -17.77 15.72
C GLU A 22 18.31 -18.15 14.35
N GLY A 23 17.42 -18.23 13.35
CA GLY A 23 17.85 -18.42 11.96
C GLY A 23 18.43 -17.12 11.44
N SER A 24 19.76 -17.02 11.43
CA SER A 24 20.48 -15.91 10.80
C SER A 24 20.24 -15.96 9.29
N ASN A 25 19.21 -15.27 8.83
CA ASN A 25 19.06 -14.94 7.43
C ASN A 25 19.88 -13.67 7.18
N SER A 26 21.01 -13.80 6.50
CA SER A 26 21.73 -12.69 5.87
C SER A 26 21.00 -12.18 4.63
N LEU A 27 19.68 -12.08 4.71
CA LEU A 27 18.90 -11.25 3.81
C LEU A 27 18.85 -9.91 4.51
N THR A 28 19.65 -8.97 4.03
CA THR A 28 19.43 -7.56 4.35
C THR A 28 17.99 -7.29 3.99
N ASP A 29 17.14 -7.16 5.00
CA ASP A 29 15.79 -6.64 4.83
C ASP A 29 16.01 -5.33 4.06
N PRO A 30 15.49 -5.18 2.83
CA PRO A 30 15.65 -3.93 2.13
C PRO A 30 15.07 -2.89 3.07
N LYS A 31 15.95 -2.08 3.67
CA LYS A 31 15.54 -0.86 4.33
C LYS A 31 14.89 -0.09 3.20
N ILE A 32 13.56 -0.18 3.11
CA ILE A 32 12.76 0.89 2.55
C ILE A 32 13.08 2.04 3.47
N SER A 33 14.12 2.77 3.10
CA SER A 33 14.38 4.06 3.69
C SER A 33 13.10 4.82 3.40
N GLU A 34 12.40 5.24 4.45
CA GLU A 34 11.38 6.28 4.37
C GLU A 34 11.99 7.63 3.93
N ALA A 35 13.12 7.62 3.22
CA ALA A 35 13.56 8.67 2.34
C ALA A 35 12.79 8.51 1.02
N GLU A 36 11.69 9.26 0.91
CA GLU A 36 11.28 9.90 -0.33
C GLU A 36 11.32 9.02 -1.59
N THR A 37 10.62 7.90 -1.59
CA THR A 37 10.22 7.26 -2.86
C THR A 37 8.81 7.72 -3.25
N THR A 38 8.60 9.04 -3.23
CA THR A 38 7.62 9.64 -4.13
C THR A 38 8.23 9.49 -5.51
N THR A 39 7.97 8.35 -6.17
CA THR A 39 8.41 8.13 -7.55
C THR A 39 7.58 9.10 -8.38
N THR A 40 8.00 10.36 -8.48
CA THR A 40 7.35 11.32 -9.34
C THR A 40 7.34 10.72 -10.74
N CYS A 41 6.21 10.80 -11.42
CA CYS A 41 6.04 10.34 -12.79
C CYS A 41 6.95 11.15 -13.74
N GLN A 42 8.25 10.84 -13.75
CA GLN A 42 9.26 11.49 -14.59
C GLN A 42 9.37 10.78 -15.94
N ASP A 43 9.16 9.47 -15.97
CA ASP A 43 9.15 8.67 -17.19
C ASP A 43 7.79 8.73 -17.89
N LYS A 44 7.76 9.45 -19.02
CA LYS A 44 6.57 9.62 -19.86
C LYS A 44 6.05 8.33 -20.48
N ASP A 45 6.91 7.32 -20.60
CA ASP A 45 6.54 6.03 -21.20
C ASP A 45 5.76 5.13 -20.24
N PHE A 46 5.80 5.41 -18.94
CA PHE A 46 5.15 4.60 -17.90
C PHE A 46 3.97 5.30 -17.24
N CYS A 47 3.95 6.63 -17.25
CA CYS A 47 2.91 7.42 -16.63
C CYS A 47 1.93 8.00 -17.64
N LEU A 48 0.64 7.81 -17.36
CA LEU A 48 -0.45 8.41 -18.08
C LEU A 48 -0.92 9.67 -17.38
N THR A 49 -1.21 10.69 -18.18
CA THR A 49 -1.84 11.92 -17.70
C THR A 49 -3.36 11.80 -17.84
N GLY A 50 -4.07 12.02 -16.74
CA GLY A 50 -5.52 12.20 -16.72
C GLY A 50 -5.90 13.66 -16.50
N GLN A 51 -7.14 14.02 -16.85
CA GLN A 51 -7.67 15.37 -16.69
C GLN A 51 -9.13 15.33 -16.19
N PHE A 52 -9.50 16.24 -15.31
CA PHE A 52 -10.90 16.56 -15.04
C PHE A 52 -11.46 17.45 -16.17
N VAL A 53 -12.34 16.87 -17.01
CA VAL A 53 -12.74 17.46 -18.30
C VAL A 53 -13.90 18.45 -18.17
N ASP A 54 -14.85 18.20 -17.25
CA ASP A 54 -16.03 19.05 -17.08
C ASP A 54 -15.67 20.40 -16.46
N GLU A 55 -14.81 20.40 -15.44
CA GLU A 55 -14.26 21.59 -14.82
C GLU A 55 -12.87 21.26 -14.24
N PRO A 56 -11.84 22.12 -14.44
CA PRO A 56 -10.51 21.87 -13.92
C PRO A 56 -10.53 21.91 -12.39
N VAL A 57 -10.36 20.75 -11.76
CA VAL A 57 -10.28 20.64 -10.31
C VAL A 57 -8.83 20.87 -9.89
N VAL A 58 -8.52 22.06 -9.39
CA VAL A 58 -7.16 22.45 -8.95
C VAL A 58 -6.97 22.12 -7.48
N GLY A 59 -5.76 21.68 -7.08
CA GLY A 59 -5.42 21.55 -5.67
C GLY A 59 -5.95 20.27 -5.00
N LEU A 60 -6.44 19.30 -5.76
CA LEU A 60 -6.94 18.04 -5.23
C LEU A 60 -5.81 17.04 -5.08
N ASN A 61 -5.65 16.48 -3.88
CA ASN A 61 -4.62 15.48 -3.62
C ASN A 61 -4.98 14.15 -4.27
N TYR A 62 -3.98 13.47 -4.82
CA TYR A 62 -4.12 12.14 -5.36
C TYR A 62 -2.93 11.25 -4.98
N ILE A 63 -3.20 9.95 -4.89
CA ILE A 63 -2.19 8.91 -4.73
C ILE A 63 -2.47 7.74 -5.68
N CYS A 64 -1.41 7.24 -6.31
CA CYS A 64 -1.40 6.13 -7.25
C CYS A 64 -0.16 5.26 -7.00
N ASN A 65 -0.32 4.08 -6.39
CA ASN A 65 0.80 3.23 -5.99
C ASN A 65 1.82 4.00 -5.11
N LEU A 66 3.00 4.33 -5.66
CA LEU A 66 4.08 5.10 -5.02
C LEU A 66 4.13 6.58 -5.46
N VAL A 67 3.18 7.01 -6.31
CA VAL A 67 3.09 8.37 -6.82
C VAL A 67 2.06 9.13 -6.00
N GLU A 68 2.48 10.24 -5.41
CA GLU A 68 1.60 11.21 -4.75
C GLU A 68 1.72 12.56 -5.45
N GLY A 69 0.62 13.31 -5.49
CA GLY A 69 0.61 14.62 -6.12
C GLY A 69 -0.65 15.42 -5.84
N VAL A 70 -0.71 16.57 -6.48
CA VAL A 70 -1.84 17.50 -6.43
C VAL A 70 -2.19 17.88 -7.86
N THR A 71 -3.48 17.96 -8.17
CA THR A 71 -3.92 18.38 -9.50
C THR A 71 -3.52 19.83 -9.80
N ASP A 72 -3.08 20.07 -11.03
CA ASP A 72 -2.62 21.38 -11.47
C ASP A 72 -3.79 22.33 -11.84
N GLU A 73 -3.46 23.53 -12.32
CA GLU A 73 -4.42 24.56 -12.73
C GLU A 73 -5.37 24.12 -13.86
N ASN A 74 -4.99 23.11 -14.63
CA ASN A 74 -5.79 22.53 -15.71
C ASN A 74 -6.54 21.26 -15.26
N GLY A 75 -6.46 20.91 -13.98
CA GLY A 75 -7.02 19.68 -13.43
C GLY A 75 -6.28 18.42 -13.89
N LEU A 76 -5.00 18.53 -14.26
CA LEU A 76 -4.20 17.39 -14.69
C LEU A 76 -3.61 16.64 -13.49
N PHE A 77 -3.54 15.32 -13.62
CA PHE A 77 -2.82 14.44 -12.69
C PHE A 77 -2.07 13.38 -13.49
N SER A 78 -0.98 12.84 -12.92
CA SER A 78 -0.16 11.82 -13.59
C SER A 78 0.00 10.60 -12.71
N CYS A 79 -0.33 9.43 -13.26
CA CYS A 79 -0.24 8.15 -12.56
C CYS A 79 0.27 7.04 -13.50
N PRO A 80 0.92 6.00 -12.96
CA PRO A 80 1.32 4.85 -13.75
C PRO A 80 0.15 4.22 -14.53
N ASP A 81 0.42 3.66 -15.70
CA ASP A 81 -0.60 2.89 -16.42
C ASP A 81 -1.13 1.74 -15.56
N ASN A 82 -2.42 1.46 -15.72
CA ASN A 82 -3.16 0.41 -15.03
C ASN A 82 -3.16 0.52 -13.48
N SER A 83 -2.85 1.70 -12.94
CA SER A 83 -2.89 1.99 -11.50
C SER A 83 -4.27 2.45 -11.02
N VAL A 84 -4.46 2.50 -9.71
CA VAL A 84 -5.67 3.05 -9.09
C VAL A 84 -5.35 4.40 -8.47
N ALA A 85 -5.89 5.46 -9.05
CA ALA A 85 -5.86 6.80 -8.49
C ALA A 85 -6.88 6.95 -7.37
N THR A 86 -6.41 7.29 -6.18
CA THR A 86 -7.26 7.66 -5.05
C THR A 86 -7.19 9.17 -4.86
N PHE A 87 -8.31 9.86 -5.02
CA PHE A 87 -8.41 11.30 -4.80
C PHE A 87 -8.97 11.59 -3.41
N PHE A 88 -8.39 12.57 -2.72
CA PHE A 88 -8.75 12.86 -1.33
C PHE A 88 -8.50 14.31 -0.90
N LEU A 89 -9.23 14.73 0.13
CA LEU A 89 -8.94 15.95 0.88
C LEU A 89 -8.10 15.58 2.10
N LYS A 90 -7.03 16.32 2.36
CA LYS A 90 -6.16 16.14 3.53
C LYS A 90 -6.28 17.34 4.46
N SER A 91 -6.32 17.10 5.77
CA SER A 91 -6.26 18.17 6.76
C SER A 91 -4.95 18.96 6.65
N ALA A 92 -5.02 20.28 6.72
CA ALA A 92 -3.82 21.14 6.71
C ALA A 92 -2.90 20.90 7.91
N THR A 93 -3.44 20.45 9.05
CA THR A 93 -2.70 20.34 10.32
C THR A 93 -2.64 18.91 10.87
N GLY A 94 -3.06 17.90 10.10
CA GLY A 94 -3.06 16.54 10.61
C GLY A 94 -3.19 15.45 9.54
N ASN A 95 -3.28 14.20 10.01
CA ASN A 95 -3.22 13.01 9.14
C ASN A 95 -4.59 12.51 8.68
N ARG A 96 -5.65 13.28 8.92
CA ARG A 96 -7.01 12.91 8.51
C ARG A 96 -7.17 13.18 7.02
N GLN A 97 -7.71 12.21 6.31
CA GLN A 97 -8.05 12.32 4.90
C GLN A 97 -9.49 11.88 4.65
N ILE A 98 -10.16 12.55 3.72
CA ILE A 98 -11.49 12.20 3.21
C ILE A 98 -11.29 11.71 1.78
N ILE A 99 -11.55 10.43 1.53
CA ILE A 99 -11.46 9.84 0.19
C ILE A 99 -12.70 10.25 -0.59
N LEU A 100 -12.51 10.94 -1.71
CA LEU A 100 -13.59 11.36 -2.60
C LEU A 100 -13.93 10.28 -3.63
N GLY A 101 -12.92 9.53 -4.08
CA GLY A 101 -13.12 8.50 -5.08
C GLY A 101 -11.85 7.74 -5.41
N LYS A 102 -12.04 6.58 -6.05
CA LYS A 102 -10.97 5.73 -6.57
C LYS A 102 -11.27 5.37 -8.01
N TYR A 103 -10.31 5.61 -8.90
CA TYR A 103 -10.48 5.41 -10.34
C TYR A 103 -9.29 4.64 -10.90
N ARG A 104 -9.57 3.66 -11.77
CA ARG A 104 -8.51 2.95 -12.48
C ARG A 104 -8.04 3.81 -13.64
N VAL A 105 -6.76 4.15 -13.65
CA VAL A 105 -6.11 4.89 -14.74
C VAL A 105 -5.69 3.87 -15.79
N ARG A 106 -6.11 4.11 -17.03
CA ARG A 106 -5.74 3.31 -18.20
C ARG A 106 -5.82 4.18 -19.44
N SER A 107 -5.02 3.88 -20.45
CA SER A 107 -5.12 4.56 -21.74
C SER A 107 -6.51 4.35 -22.34
N VAL A 108 -7.13 5.43 -22.82
CA VAL A 108 -8.38 5.39 -23.60
C VAL A 108 -8.00 5.22 -25.08
N GLY A 109 -7.36 4.09 -25.39
CA GLY A 109 -6.82 3.84 -26.72
C GLY A 109 -5.85 2.67 -26.70
N GLY A 110 -6.40 1.45 -26.77
CA GLY A 110 -5.67 0.24 -27.10
C GLY A 110 -6.43 -0.48 -28.20
N ASN A 111 -5.88 -0.49 -29.41
CA ASN A 111 -6.23 -1.47 -30.44
C ASN A 111 -5.43 -2.74 -30.17
#